data_AF-A0A2E8V1A6-F1
#
_entry.id   AF-A0A2E8V1A6-F1
#
_cell.length_a   1.000
_cell.length_b   1.000
_cell.length_c   1.000
_cell.angle_alpha   90.00
_cell.angle_beta   90.00
_cell.angle_gamma   90.00
#
_symmetry.space_group_name_H-M   'P 1'
#
loop_
_entity.id
_entity.type
_entity.pdbx_description
1 polymer ?
#
loop_
_entity_poly.entity_id
_entity_poly.type
_entity_poly.pdbx_seq_one_letter_code
_entity_poly.pdbx_strand_id
1 'polypeptide(L)'
;TMDQGGDLGWASAKVKVAIGQNAAVTAGNCADDPTAPCYTVTESDTAWNVGEAVTITTQGCDNGDATCTVTVTVLNDRDGVTLDTLAIAMEN
;
A
#
# COMPACT_ATOMS: atom_id res chain seq x y z
N THR A 1 1.81 11.11 -6.30
CA THR A 1 0.93 11.99 -5.51
C THR A 1 -0.47 11.59 -5.84
N MET A 2 -1.28 11.20 -4.85
CA MET A 2 -2.63 10.69 -5.08
C MET A 2 -3.55 11.79 -5.65
N ASP A 3 -4.24 11.45 -6.73
CA ASP A 3 -5.02 12.37 -7.55
C ASP A 3 -6.48 12.50 -7.07
N GLN A 4 -6.93 11.56 -6.24
CA GLN A 4 -8.31 11.37 -5.80
C GLN A 4 -8.33 10.85 -4.35
N GLY A 5 -8.81 11.64 -3.38
CA GLY A 5 -8.70 11.25 -1.96
C GLY A 5 -9.52 12.07 -0.96
N GLY A 6 -10.80 12.34 -1.24
CA GLY A 6 -11.68 12.85 -0.18
C GLY A 6 -11.70 11.90 1.02
N ASP A 7 -11.95 12.41 2.25
CA ASP A 7 -11.85 11.68 3.53
C ASP A 7 -12.18 10.16 3.41
N LEU A 8 -11.11 9.36 3.38
CA LEU A 8 -11.18 7.93 3.14
C LEU A 8 -11.22 7.13 4.45
N GLY A 9 -11.22 7.77 5.64
CA GLY A 9 -11.28 7.13 6.96
C GLY A 9 -10.73 5.71 6.99
N TRP A 10 -9.43 5.48 7.20
CA TRP A 10 -8.63 4.22 7.16
C TRP A 10 -9.33 2.84 7.03
N ALA A 11 -10.47 2.61 7.68
CA ALA A 11 -11.38 1.50 7.43
C ALA A 11 -12.01 1.50 6.02
N SER A 12 -11.94 2.63 5.31
CA SER A 12 -12.55 2.87 4.00
C SER A 12 -11.51 2.99 2.89
N ALA A 13 -10.21 2.92 3.20
CA ALA A 13 -9.14 2.70 2.23
C ALA A 13 -8.46 1.34 2.46
N LYS A 14 -8.35 0.53 1.41
CA LYS A 14 -7.61 -0.74 1.42
C LYS A 14 -6.36 -0.61 0.58
N VAL A 15 -5.21 -0.98 1.13
CA VAL A 15 -3.95 -1.06 0.40
C VAL A 15 -3.70 -2.51 0.02
N LYS A 16 -3.45 -2.78 -1.27
CA LYS A 16 -3.02 -4.09 -1.76
C LYS A 16 -1.63 -3.99 -2.36
N VAL A 17 -0.78 -4.97 -2.05
CA VAL A 17 0.60 -5.03 -2.51
C VAL A 17 0.83 -6.35 -3.22
N ALA A 18 1.32 -6.29 -4.46
CA ALA A 18 1.84 -7.43 -5.22
C ALA A 18 3.34 -7.26 -5.43
N ILE A 19 4.11 -8.33 -5.23
CA ILE A 19 5.56 -8.34 -5.43
C ILE A 19 5.89 -9.36 -6.52
N GLY A 20 6.45 -8.89 -7.63
CA GLY A 20 6.73 -9.71 -8.81
C GLY A 20 5.43 -10.30 -9.38
N GLN A 21 5.42 -11.63 -9.54
CA GLN A 21 4.28 -12.37 -10.08
C GLN A 21 3.35 -12.91 -8.98
N ASN A 22 3.61 -12.59 -7.70
CA ASN A 22 2.83 -13.09 -6.58
C ASN A 22 1.46 -12.42 -6.52
N ALA A 23 0.47 -13.13 -5.95
CA ALA A 23 -0.86 -12.58 -5.73
C ALA A 23 -0.81 -11.37 -4.78
N ALA A 24 -1.63 -10.36 -5.06
CA ALA A 24 -1.71 -9.17 -4.22
C ALA A 24 -2.28 -9.49 -2.83
N VAL A 25 -1.54 -9.11 -1.79
CA VAL A 25 -1.97 -9.22 -0.38
C VAL A 25 -2.49 -7.88 0.13
N THR A 26 -3.40 -7.91 1.10
CA THR A 26 -3.85 -6.68 1.77
C THR A 26 -2.80 -6.27 2.80
N ALA A 27 -2.34 -5.03 2.73
CA ALA A 27 -1.42 -4.48 3.72
C ALA A 27 -2.18 -4.09 5.00
N GLY A 28 -1.68 -4.54 6.15
CA GLY A 28 -2.17 -4.19 7.48
C GLY A 28 -1.36 -3.05 8.11
N ASN A 29 -1.67 -2.71 9.37
CA ASN A 29 -0.85 -1.78 10.14
C ASN A 29 0.49 -2.45 10.50
N CYS A 30 1.61 -1.78 10.27
CA CYS A 30 2.94 -2.33 10.59
C CYS A 30 3.14 -2.62 12.08
N ALA A 31 2.36 -2.01 12.98
CA ALA A 31 2.38 -2.33 14.40
C ALA A 31 1.85 -3.74 14.72
N ASP A 32 1.02 -4.31 13.84
CA ASP A 32 0.39 -5.62 14.02
C ASP A 32 1.24 -6.75 13.42
N ASP A 33 1.78 -6.54 12.21
CA ASP A 33 2.66 -7.49 11.53
C ASP A 33 3.72 -6.76 10.69
N PRO A 34 4.96 -6.65 11.17
CA PRO A 34 6.06 -6.02 10.42
C PRO A 34 6.68 -6.96 9.38
N THR A 35 6.26 -8.24 9.32
CA THR A 35 6.81 -9.26 8.42
C THR A 35 5.95 -9.52 7.19
N ALA A 36 4.86 -8.77 7.02
CA ALA A 36 4.03 -8.67 5.82
C ALA A 36 4.16 -7.27 5.20
N PRO A 37 3.78 -7.04 3.93
CA PRO A 37 3.57 -5.68 3.44
C PRO A 37 2.60 -4.95 4.35
N CYS A 38 2.95 -3.74 4.80
CA CYS A 38 2.22 -3.03 5.84
C CYS A 38 2.31 -1.52 5.64
N TYR A 39 1.43 -0.75 6.29
CA TYR A 39 1.44 0.71 6.25
C TYR A 39 1.72 1.32 7.63
N THR A 40 2.34 2.50 7.63
CA THR A 40 2.41 3.40 8.78
C THR A 40 1.81 4.76 8.42
N VAL A 41 1.03 5.28 9.35
CA VAL A 41 0.50 6.64 9.34
C VAL A 41 1.24 7.44 10.41
N THR A 42 1.62 8.68 10.11
CA THR A 42 2.31 9.54 11.08
C THR A 42 1.34 10.32 11.96
N GLU A 43 0.08 10.41 11.54
CA GLU A 43 -0.93 11.22 12.21
C GLU A 43 -1.82 10.39 13.12
N SER A 44 -2.31 11.03 14.18
CA SER A 44 -3.14 10.41 15.21
C SER A 44 -4.62 10.32 14.84
N ASP A 45 -5.03 10.99 13.76
CA ASP A 45 -6.38 10.84 13.27
C ASP A 45 -6.51 9.55 12.46
N THR A 46 -7.75 9.11 12.31
CA THR A 46 -8.05 7.84 11.64
C THR A 46 -8.31 8.05 10.15
N ALA A 47 -8.18 9.26 9.62
CA ALA A 47 -8.56 9.58 8.26
C ALA A 47 -7.33 9.87 7.42
N TRP A 48 -7.20 9.18 6.28
CA TRP A 48 -6.22 9.63 5.29
C TRP A 48 -6.85 10.76 4.45
N ASN A 49 -6.29 11.96 4.54
CA ASN A 49 -6.71 13.16 3.82
C ASN A 49 -5.82 13.45 2.61
N VAL A 50 -6.35 14.20 1.64
CA VAL A 50 -5.56 14.72 0.52
C VAL A 50 -4.35 15.52 1.04
N GLY A 51 -3.16 15.18 0.56
CA GLY A 51 -1.92 15.87 0.91
C GLY A 51 -1.16 15.25 2.07
N GLU A 52 -1.75 14.28 2.77
CA GLU A 52 -1.05 13.51 3.79
C GLU A 52 -0.21 12.38 3.18
N ALA A 53 0.90 12.09 3.85
CA ALA A 53 1.80 11.02 3.46
C ALA A 53 1.46 9.73 4.21
N VAL A 54 1.43 8.63 3.47
CA VAL A 54 1.39 7.27 4.02
C VAL A 54 2.67 6.57 3.59
N THR A 55 3.31 5.88 4.52
CA THR A 55 4.47 5.05 4.21
C THR A 55 4.01 3.60 4.10
N ILE A 56 4.31 2.99 2.95
CA ILE A 56 4.02 1.57 2.70
C ILE A 56 5.35 0.83 2.72
N THR A 57 5.49 -0.07 3.68
CA THR A 57 6.66 -0.91 3.85
C THR A 57 6.42 -2.23 3.13
N THR A 58 7.39 -2.63 2.30
CA THR A 58 7.37 -3.91 1.58
C THR A 58 8.69 -4.62 1.77
N GLN A 59 8.71 -5.94 1.67
CA GLN A 59 9.90 -6.77 1.94
C GLN A 59 10.96 -6.75 0.83
N GLY A 60 10.74 -6.01 -0.25
CA GLY A 60 11.68 -6.07 -1.37
C GLY A 60 11.47 -7.32 -2.25
N CYS A 61 12.45 -7.60 -3.11
CA CYS A 61 12.47 -8.81 -3.94
C CYS A 61 13.19 -9.95 -3.20
N ASP A 62 12.47 -10.72 -2.39
CA ASP A 62 13.10 -11.77 -1.54
C ASP A 62 13.27 -13.13 -2.28
N ASN A 63 12.99 -13.17 -3.59
CA ASN A 63 12.79 -14.43 -4.33
C ASN A 63 13.98 -14.86 -5.22
N GLY A 64 15.14 -14.21 -5.12
CA GLY A 64 16.32 -14.54 -5.93
C GLY A 64 16.25 -14.09 -7.40
N ASP A 65 15.18 -13.37 -7.79
CA ASP A 65 15.14 -12.63 -9.05
C ASP A 65 16.00 -11.36 -8.94
N ALA A 66 16.81 -11.09 -9.97
CA ALA A 66 17.67 -9.89 -10.01
C ALA A 66 16.86 -8.58 -10.01
N THR A 67 15.61 -8.64 -10.46
CA THR A 67 14.67 -7.52 -10.50
C THR A 67 13.24 -8.00 -10.29
N CYS A 68 12.45 -7.30 -9.48
CA CYS A 68 11.01 -7.53 -9.39
C CYS A 68 10.23 -6.20 -9.39
N THR A 69 8.95 -6.24 -9.74
CA THR A 69 8.08 -5.06 -9.66
C THR A 69 7.22 -5.15 -8.40
N VAL A 70 7.27 -4.11 -7.57
CA VAL A 70 6.30 -3.92 -6.48
C VAL A 70 5.17 -3.07 -7.02
N THR A 71 3.97 -3.64 -7.03
CA THR A 71 2.74 -2.94 -7.38
C THR A 71 1.94 -2.68 -6.11
N VAL A 72 1.72 -1.41 -5.81
CA VAL A 72 0.86 -0.95 -4.73
C VAL A 72 -0.43 -0.41 -5.35
N THR A 73 -1.56 -0.92 -4.90
CA THR A 73 -2.88 -0.46 -5.30
C THR A 73 -3.61 0.06 -4.07
N VAL A 74 -4.07 1.31 -4.13
CA VAL A 74 -4.94 1.88 -3.10
C VAL A 74 -6.37 1.86 -3.62
N LEU A 75 -7.28 1.30 -2.83
CA LEU A 75 -8.68 1.16 -3.17
C LEU A 75 -9.57 1.79 -2.11
N ASN A 76 -10.74 2.27 -2.52
CA ASN A 76 -11.84 2.51 -1.61
C ASN A 76 -12.40 1.14 -1.15
N ASP A 77 -12.40 0.88 0.15
CA ASP A 77 -12.85 -0.38 0.74
C ASP A 77 -14.36 -0.59 0.59
N ARG A 78 -15.14 0.50 0.56
CA ARG A 78 -16.61 0.43 0.51
C ARG A 78 -17.10 -0.16 -0.81
N ASP A 79 -16.51 0.24 -1.92
CA ASP A 79 -16.98 -0.09 -3.27
C ASP A 79 -15.91 -0.80 -4.13
N GLY A 80 -14.68 -0.94 -3.63
CA GLY A 80 -13.58 -1.62 -4.31
C GLY A 80 -12.96 -0.81 -5.45
N VAL A 81 -13.31 0.47 -5.59
CA VAL A 81 -12.79 1.33 -6.66
C VAL A 81 -11.31 1.58 -6.43
N THR A 82 -10.49 1.38 -7.47
CA THR A 82 -9.06 1.75 -7.42
C THR A 82 -8.93 3.26 -7.45
N LEU A 83 -8.32 3.81 -6.40
CA LEU A 83 -8.06 5.24 -6.25
C LEU A 83 -6.70 5.61 -6.83
N ASP A 84 -5.71 4.73 -6.67
CA ASP A 84 -4.36 4.94 -7.21
C ASP A 84 -3.63 3.59 -7.42
N THR A 85 -2.66 3.58 -8.32
CA THR A 85 -1.75 2.45 -8.53
C THR A 85 -0.34 2.94 -8.80
N LEU A 86 0.60 2.45 -7.99
CA LEU A 86 2.01 2.72 -8.11
C LEU A 86 2.75 1.41 -8.42
N ALA A 87 3.59 1.42 -9.46
CA ALA A 87 4.45 0.31 -9.81
C ALA A 87 5.91 0.77 -9.77
N ILE A 88 6.73 0.07 -8.97
CA ILE A 88 8.14 0.37 -8.79
C ILE A 88 8.92 -0.88 -9.19
N ALA A 89 9.78 -0.74 -10.21
CA ALA A 89 10.80 -1.75 -10.49
C ALA A 89 11.90 -1.63 -9.43
N MET A 90 12.19 -2.73 -8.76
CA MET A 90 13.29 -2.83 -7.80
C MET A 90 14.37 -3.72 -8.38
N GLU A 91 15.61 -3.26 -8.26
CA GLU A 91 16.81 -4.05 -8.48
C GLU A 91 17.29 -4.55 -7.11
N ASN A 92 17.76 -5.79 -7.05
CA ASN A 92 18.27 -6.40 -5.82
C ASN A 92 19.64 -5.82 -5.43
#